data_AF-A0A554IT56-F1
#
_entry.id   AF-A0A554IT56-F1
#
_cell.length_a   1.000
_cell.length_b   1.000
_cell.length_c   1.000
_cell.angle_alpha   90.00
_cell.angle_beta   90.00
_cell.angle_gamma   90.00
#
_symmetry.space_group_name_H-M   'P 1'
#
loop_
_entity.id
_entity.type
_entity.pdbx_description
1 polymer ?
#
loop_
_entity_poly.entity_id
_entity_poly.type
_entity_poly.pdbx_seq_one_letter_code
_entity_poly.pdbx_strand_id
1 'polypeptide(L)'
;MAARSMVGTETPSHLKIYRGEEGDDGTDNVDNGTRRSIRDKARERCMRALESGLSGSRAWTQRDSREFRSENLSDRALSLVGIVTHEEQLRAILENESQHIPNIISKIHSLEPQFRAQITEARSRGWISERSASGWIARLEDSATPWWKKDIFIREKFPAYQRNWEKLGEDEEKVALAAIAAVGTNRKDLYDEAKHMLNQAVADDALSKAKIGTWLRRIFESNADPKKIEEFVMGKGTMPLPTLIWQWRKASLEFDKLEARITKEGKPPSFTFMTKKRFLDMHYESRMAYLQEAEYRMKDTQLAAIHPLLLDIRREIDAKDWGSAEYLMIRARALGLSPKDQAKLASMERHMNAQRSEQGGKSHEGTGDPHVELEALLAQVPASVQPLFRAAIDRGESVMRCLKSLWFNRDWCRKHGHLDDQKEEILRQRSERDTQKVLHEGHGKGYENISTRHGKPAVRKYHDGEWAPQVLHYSTDMCDSLVEDITTGKDNYAFKYWTTLVPKGVDFGTHTYVLHSIFPRMMQCVRRIDEAQGKAKAA
;
A
#
# COMPACT_ATOMS: atom_id res chain seq x y z
N MET A 1 -28.79 -34.06 -42.83
CA MET A 1 -29.90 -33.79 -43.77
C MET A 1 -31.20 -33.86 -42.99
N ALA A 2 -32.03 -32.80 -43.11
CA ALA A 2 -33.41 -32.60 -42.62
C ALA A 2 -33.69 -32.84 -41.11
N ALA A 3 -33.81 -31.86 -40.20
CA ALA A 3 -34.62 -30.63 -40.10
C ALA A 3 -36.13 -30.86 -39.83
N ARG A 4 -36.60 -30.57 -38.60
CA ARG A 4 -37.42 -29.39 -38.29
C ARG A 4 -37.79 -29.30 -36.80
N SER A 5 -37.62 -28.08 -36.29
CA SER A 5 -38.06 -27.53 -35.01
C SER A 5 -39.55 -27.19 -35.04
N MET A 6 -40.27 -27.32 -33.91
CA MET A 6 -41.09 -26.23 -33.33
C MET A 6 -41.31 -26.45 -31.83
N VAL A 7 -41.28 -25.34 -31.11
CA VAL A 7 -41.34 -25.13 -29.65
C VAL A 7 -42.73 -24.62 -29.26
N GLY A 8 -43.18 -24.93 -28.05
CA GLY A 8 -44.27 -24.25 -27.31
C GLY A 8 -44.61 -24.99 -26.02
N THR A 9 -43.88 -24.76 -24.91
CA THR A 9 -44.20 -23.86 -23.77
C THR A 9 -45.32 -24.37 -22.84
N GLU A 10 -44.93 -24.95 -21.71
CA GLU A 10 -45.75 -24.97 -20.48
C GLU A 10 -44.88 -24.60 -19.28
N THR A 11 -45.40 -23.68 -18.47
CA THR A 11 -44.88 -23.22 -17.16
C THR A 11 -46.01 -23.32 -16.12
N PRO A 12 -45.73 -23.27 -14.81
CA PRO A 12 -45.97 -24.41 -13.94
C PRO A 12 -46.78 -24.07 -12.66
N SER A 13 -46.81 -25.06 -11.76
CA SER A 13 -46.91 -24.95 -10.29
C SER A 13 -48.29 -25.06 -9.66
N HIS A 14 -48.42 -26.03 -8.75
CA HIS A 14 -49.02 -25.82 -7.44
C HIS A 14 -48.46 -26.83 -6.42
N LEU A 15 -48.02 -26.28 -5.28
CA LEU A 15 -47.58 -26.98 -4.07
C LEU A 15 -48.65 -27.93 -3.52
N LYS A 16 -48.22 -29.04 -2.91
CA LYS A 16 -48.96 -29.69 -1.82
C LYS A 16 -48.06 -29.89 -0.61
N ILE A 17 -48.41 -29.17 0.46
CA ILE A 17 -47.96 -29.36 1.84
C ILE A 17 -48.69 -30.59 2.39
N TYR A 18 -47.97 -31.52 3.02
CA TYR A 18 -48.58 -32.55 3.86
C TYR A 18 -48.08 -32.38 5.31
N ARG A 19 -49.05 -32.29 6.22
CA ARG A 19 -48.90 -32.34 7.67
C ARG A 19 -49.40 -33.72 8.11
N GLY A 20 -48.64 -34.42 8.93
CA GLY A 20 -49.03 -35.67 9.57
C GLY A 20 -48.34 -35.79 10.93
N GLU A 21 -49.13 -35.99 11.97
CA GLU A 21 -48.74 -36.10 13.38
C GLU A 21 -48.28 -37.54 13.73
N GLU A 22 -47.34 -37.58 14.68
CA GLU A 22 -47.02 -38.60 15.69
C GLU A 22 -46.87 -40.11 15.36
N GLY A 23 -45.68 -40.62 15.67
CA GLY A 23 -45.42 -42.00 16.11
C GLY A 23 -44.62 -42.88 15.15
N ASP A 24 -43.31 -43.06 15.41
CA ASP A 24 -42.63 -44.36 15.65
C ASP A 24 -41.09 -44.22 15.50
N ASP A 25 -40.37 -44.60 16.56
CA ASP A 25 -38.91 -44.47 16.74
C ASP A 25 -38.13 -45.47 15.88
N GLY A 26 -37.92 -45.16 14.59
CA GLY A 26 -37.16 -46.05 13.70
C GLY A 26 -36.50 -45.46 12.45
N THR A 27 -36.76 -44.20 12.09
CA THR A 27 -36.36 -43.64 10.78
C THR A 27 -35.04 -42.86 10.75
N ASP A 28 -34.48 -42.48 11.90
CA ASP A 28 -33.33 -41.56 11.95
C ASP A 28 -32.00 -42.16 11.44
N ASN A 29 -31.88 -43.49 11.41
CA ASN A 29 -30.63 -44.15 10.96
C ASN A 29 -30.51 -44.26 9.44
N VAL A 30 -31.64 -44.37 8.71
CA VAL A 30 -31.66 -44.53 7.25
C VAL A 30 -31.51 -43.18 6.53
N ASP A 31 -32.13 -42.13 7.08
CA ASP A 31 -32.04 -40.76 6.54
C ASP A 31 -30.62 -40.18 6.74
N ASN A 32 -30.01 -40.39 7.91
CA ASN A 32 -28.63 -39.96 8.16
C ASN A 32 -27.60 -40.66 7.26
N GLY A 33 -27.79 -41.94 6.93
CA GLY A 33 -26.94 -42.67 5.97
C GLY A 33 -27.03 -42.10 4.55
N THR A 34 -28.24 -41.77 4.10
CA THR A 34 -28.50 -41.21 2.77
C THR A 34 -27.93 -39.79 2.64
N ARG A 35 -28.17 -38.94 3.64
CA ARG A 35 -27.62 -37.58 3.73
C ARG A 35 -26.09 -37.56 3.73
N ARG A 36 -25.45 -38.48 4.47
CA ARG A 36 -23.99 -38.63 4.48
C ARG A 36 -23.45 -39.02 3.10
N SER A 37 -24.10 -39.97 2.44
CA SER A 37 -23.73 -40.42 1.09
C SER A 37 -23.78 -39.30 0.04
N ILE A 38 -24.77 -38.39 0.12
CA ILE A 38 -24.89 -37.24 -0.80
C ILE A 38 -23.73 -36.26 -0.63
N ARG A 39 -23.38 -35.89 0.61
CA ARG A 39 -22.24 -35.00 0.89
C ARG A 39 -20.91 -35.63 0.45
N ASP A 40 -20.73 -36.93 0.70
CA ASP A 40 -19.50 -37.62 0.29
C ASP A 40 -19.35 -37.65 -1.24
N LYS A 41 -20.43 -37.85 -1.98
CA LYS A 41 -20.43 -37.71 -3.45
C LYS A 41 -20.05 -36.31 -3.89
N ALA A 42 -20.56 -35.26 -3.23
CA ALA A 42 -20.22 -33.87 -3.54
C ALA A 42 -18.73 -33.57 -3.25
N ARG A 43 -18.19 -34.04 -2.13
CA ARG A 43 -16.75 -33.94 -1.80
C ARG A 43 -15.88 -34.57 -2.86
N GLU A 44 -16.22 -35.77 -3.30
CA GLU A 44 -15.45 -36.46 -4.34
C GLU A 44 -15.59 -35.81 -5.72
N ARG A 45 -16.68 -35.08 -6.00
CA ARG A 45 -16.73 -34.21 -7.20
C ARG A 45 -15.81 -33.01 -7.05
N CYS A 46 -15.84 -32.31 -5.92
CA CYS A 46 -14.94 -31.19 -5.62
C CYS A 46 -13.47 -31.60 -5.80
N MET A 47 -13.07 -32.72 -5.21
CA MET A 47 -11.69 -33.19 -5.31
C MET A 47 -11.31 -33.61 -6.72
N ARG A 48 -12.19 -34.29 -7.45
CA ARG A 48 -11.94 -34.62 -8.88
C ARG A 48 -11.83 -33.39 -9.76
N ALA A 49 -12.69 -32.38 -9.55
CA ALA A 49 -12.62 -31.11 -10.29
C ALA A 49 -11.31 -30.38 -10.01
N LEU A 50 -10.87 -30.35 -8.75
CA LEU A 50 -9.61 -29.74 -8.36
C LEU A 50 -8.39 -30.49 -8.93
N GLU A 51 -8.36 -31.81 -8.81
CA GLU A 51 -7.26 -32.65 -9.31
C GLU A 51 -7.18 -32.65 -10.84
N SER A 52 -8.33 -32.72 -11.53
CA SER A 52 -8.38 -32.62 -12.98
C SER A 52 -8.04 -31.21 -13.46
N GLY A 53 -8.52 -30.18 -12.77
CA GLY A 53 -8.27 -28.79 -13.13
C GLY A 53 -6.82 -28.38 -12.95
N LEU A 54 -6.09 -29.05 -12.04
CA LEU A 54 -4.68 -28.81 -11.75
C LEU A 54 -3.76 -29.89 -12.30
N SER A 55 -4.26 -30.74 -13.19
CA SER A 55 -3.46 -31.79 -13.82
C SER A 55 -2.30 -31.15 -14.60
N GLY A 56 -1.07 -31.37 -14.14
CA GLY A 56 0.14 -30.80 -14.74
C GLY A 56 0.73 -29.59 -14.03
N SER A 57 0.03 -29.00 -13.06
CA SER A 57 0.66 -28.03 -12.15
C SER A 57 1.67 -28.74 -11.26
N ARG A 58 2.88 -28.19 -11.15
CA ARG A 58 3.86 -28.66 -10.16
C ARG A 58 3.85 -27.81 -8.90
N ALA A 59 3.17 -26.66 -8.93
CA ALA A 59 3.02 -25.80 -7.76
C ALA A 59 2.00 -26.35 -6.75
N TRP A 60 0.97 -27.05 -7.24
CA TRP A 60 -0.02 -27.75 -6.42
C TRP A 60 0.42 -29.18 -6.11
N THR A 61 0.52 -29.51 -4.84
CA THR A 61 1.05 -30.80 -4.38
C THR A 61 -0.04 -31.66 -3.74
N GLN A 62 0.26 -32.94 -3.53
CA GLN A 62 -0.66 -33.85 -2.84
C GLN A 62 -0.95 -33.39 -1.40
N ARG A 63 -0.03 -32.66 -0.76
CA ARG A 63 -0.29 -32.03 0.53
C ARG A 63 -1.42 -31.01 0.42
N ASP A 64 -1.39 -30.15 -0.59
CA ASP A 64 -2.40 -29.11 -0.80
C ASP A 64 -3.79 -29.73 -1.02
N SER A 65 -3.88 -30.81 -1.80
CA SER A 65 -5.13 -31.58 -1.93
C SER A 65 -5.64 -32.14 -0.60
N ARG A 66 -4.74 -32.64 0.26
CA ARG A 66 -5.13 -33.16 1.59
C ARG A 66 -5.58 -32.04 2.53
N GLU A 67 -4.83 -30.94 2.57
CA GLU A 67 -5.14 -29.74 3.37
C GLU A 67 -6.50 -29.18 2.95
N PHE A 68 -6.72 -28.98 1.64
CA PHE A 68 -8.00 -28.53 1.09
C PHE A 68 -9.17 -29.43 1.49
N ARG A 69 -9.02 -30.76 1.31
CA ARG A 69 -10.03 -31.75 1.70
C ARG A 69 -10.34 -31.67 3.20
N SER A 70 -9.32 -31.52 4.05
CA SER A 70 -9.49 -31.49 5.50
C SER A 70 -10.06 -30.18 6.03
N GLU A 71 -9.66 -29.04 5.46
CA GLU A 71 -9.98 -27.71 6.00
C GLU A 71 -11.21 -27.08 5.35
N ASN A 72 -11.57 -27.46 4.12
CA ASN A 72 -12.66 -26.81 3.38
C ASN A 72 -13.85 -27.75 3.13
N LEU A 73 -13.64 -29.07 3.14
CA LEU A 73 -14.67 -30.04 2.76
C LEU A 73 -15.09 -30.97 3.92
N SER A 74 -14.33 -31.05 5.00
CA SER A 74 -14.64 -31.96 6.11
C SER A 74 -15.78 -31.46 6.99
N ASP A 75 -16.62 -32.37 7.48
CA ASP A 75 -17.70 -32.03 8.42
C ASP A 75 -17.15 -31.29 9.65
N ARG A 76 -15.98 -31.73 10.16
CA ARG A 76 -15.31 -31.11 11.31
C ARG A 76 -14.97 -29.64 11.04
N ALA A 77 -14.37 -29.32 9.90
CA ALA A 77 -13.96 -27.96 9.60
C ALA A 77 -15.18 -27.03 9.40
N LEU A 78 -16.22 -27.52 8.73
CA LEU A 78 -17.47 -26.79 8.56
C LEU A 78 -18.17 -26.53 9.90
N SER A 79 -18.21 -27.52 10.79
CA SER A 79 -18.79 -27.34 12.13
C SER A 79 -18.02 -26.34 12.99
N LEU A 80 -16.69 -26.24 12.85
CA LEU A 80 -15.88 -25.25 13.57
C LEU A 80 -16.21 -23.81 13.17
N VAL A 81 -16.76 -23.58 11.97
CA VAL A 81 -17.20 -22.26 11.50
C VAL A 81 -18.71 -22.05 11.63
N GLY A 82 -19.39 -22.88 12.42
CA GLY A 82 -20.82 -22.75 12.70
C GLY A 82 -21.76 -23.38 11.67
N ILE A 83 -21.22 -24.09 10.67
CA ILE A 83 -22.01 -24.79 9.63
C ILE A 83 -22.28 -26.22 10.14
N VAL A 84 -23.44 -26.39 10.78
CA VAL A 84 -23.76 -27.60 11.56
C VAL A 84 -24.87 -28.45 10.95
N THR A 85 -25.81 -27.85 10.21
CA THR A 85 -26.90 -28.60 9.60
C THR A 85 -26.48 -29.29 8.30
N HIS A 86 -27.20 -30.34 7.92
CA HIS A 86 -26.91 -31.07 6.69
C HIS A 86 -27.00 -30.19 5.43
N GLU A 87 -28.06 -29.38 5.33
CA GLU A 87 -28.30 -28.51 4.18
C GLU A 87 -27.25 -27.42 4.06
N GLU A 88 -26.83 -26.82 5.17
CA GLU A 88 -25.77 -25.81 5.19
C GLU A 88 -24.41 -26.42 4.80
N GLN A 89 -24.08 -27.60 5.31
CA GLN A 89 -22.84 -28.30 4.95
C GLN A 89 -22.83 -28.67 3.46
N LEU A 90 -23.95 -29.19 2.93
CA LEU A 90 -24.06 -29.50 1.51
C LEU A 90 -23.92 -28.23 0.66
N ARG A 91 -24.58 -27.13 1.04
CA ARG A 91 -24.47 -25.84 0.36
C ARG A 91 -23.03 -25.33 0.33
N ALA A 92 -22.32 -25.39 1.46
CA ALA A 92 -20.92 -24.97 1.55
C ALA A 92 -19.98 -25.82 0.68
N ILE A 93 -20.22 -27.14 0.59
CA ILE A 93 -19.45 -28.02 -0.31
C ILE A 93 -19.73 -27.66 -1.79
N LEU A 94 -20.98 -27.40 -2.16
CA LEU A 94 -21.37 -27.00 -3.52
C LEU A 94 -20.86 -25.59 -3.89
N GLU A 95 -20.75 -24.68 -2.92
CA GLU A 95 -20.11 -23.37 -3.10
C GLU A 95 -18.61 -23.51 -3.38
N ASN A 96 -17.94 -24.46 -2.72
CA ASN A 96 -16.56 -24.82 -3.06
C ASN A 96 -16.44 -25.34 -4.51
N GLU A 97 -17.36 -26.20 -4.93
CA GLU A 97 -17.42 -26.75 -6.30
C GLU A 97 -17.56 -25.64 -7.36
N SER A 98 -18.47 -24.69 -7.12
CA SER A 98 -18.87 -23.68 -8.11
C SER A 98 -18.06 -22.39 -8.08
N GLN A 99 -17.48 -22.01 -6.93
CA GLN A 99 -16.78 -20.73 -6.77
C GLN A 99 -15.31 -20.90 -6.39
N HIS A 100 -15.00 -21.62 -5.31
CA HIS A 100 -13.64 -21.63 -4.77
C HIS A 100 -12.67 -22.45 -5.62
N ILE A 101 -13.06 -23.64 -6.08
CA ILE A 101 -12.20 -24.51 -6.90
C ILE A 101 -11.85 -23.84 -8.25
N PRO A 102 -12.81 -23.30 -9.04
CA PRO A 102 -12.48 -22.57 -10.27
C PRO A 102 -11.53 -21.39 -10.03
N ASN A 103 -11.69 -20.67 -8.93
CA ASN A 103 -10.80 -19.56 -8.57
C ASN A 103 -9.38 -20.04 -8.23
N ILE A 104 -9.23 -21.16 -7.50
CA ILE A 104 -7.93 -21.75 -7.19
C ILE A 104 -7.23 -22.20 -8.49
N ILE A 105 -7.96 -22.91 -9.37
CA ILE A 105 -7.45 -23.37 -10.66
C ILE A 105 -6.97 -22.19 -11.51
N SER A 106 -7.82 -21.17 -11.69
CA SER A 106 -7.50 -19.98 -12.46
C SER A 106 -6.26 -19.26 -11.92
N LYS A 107 -6.15 -19.09 -10.59
CA LYS A 107 -4.97 -18.47 -9.96
C LYS A 107 -3.70 -19.25 -10.22
N ILE A 108 -3.71 -20.57 -10.05
CA ILE A 108 -2.53 -21.42 -10.26
C ILE A 108 -2.09 -21.36 -11.73
N HIS A 109 -3.03 -21.53 -12.67
CA HIS A 109 -2.76 -21.46 -14.10
C HIS A 109 -2.26 -20.08 -14.58
N SER A 110 -2.60 -19.01 -13.86
CA SER A 110 -2.07 -17.67 -14.13
C SER A 110 -0.66 -17.50 -13.53
N LEU A 111 -0.48 -17.82 -12.25
CA LEU A 111 0.72 -17.46 -11.49
C LEU A 111 1.91 -18.38 -11.76
N GLU A 112 1.70 -19.69 -11.93
CA GLU A 112 2.80 -20.63 -12.14
C GLU A 112 3.57 -20.34 -13.44
N PRO A 113 2.91 -20.18 -14.61
CA PRO A 113 3.61 -19.83 -15.85
C PRO A 113 4.27 -18.45 -15.78
N GLN A 114 3.62 -17.45 -15.17
CA GLN A 114 4.19 -16.12 -15.01
C GLN A 114 5.48 -16.15 -14.19
N PHE A 115 5.47 -16.85 -13.05
CA PHE A 115 6.65 -17.00 -12.21
C PHE A 115 7.79 -17.71 -12.95
N ARG A 116 7.49 -18.81 -13.66
CA ARG A 116 8.49 -19.53 -14.46
C ARG A 116 9.09 -18.67 -15.57
N ALA A 117 8.27 -17.88 -16.26
CA ALA A 117 8.71 -16.95 -17.28
C ALA A 117 9.64 -15.89 -16.71
N GLN A 118 9.29 -15.29 -15.57
CA GLN A 118 10.13 -14.28 -14.89
C GLN A 118 11.48 -14.86 -14.45
N ILE A 119 11.53 -16.10 -13.96
CA ILE A 119 12.80 -16.78 -13.62
C ILE A 119 13.63 -17.06 -14.88
N THR A 120 12.98 -17.49 -15.96
CA THR A 120 13.64 -17.79 -17.24
C THR A 120 14.25 -16.53 -17.86
N GLU A 121 13.50 -15.42 -17.84
CA GLU A 121 13.97 -14.12 -18.31
C GLU A 121 15.18 -13.65 -17.49
N ALA A 122 15.07 -13.65 -16.15
CA ALA A 122 16.15 -13.24 -15.27
C ALA A 122 17.43 -14.04 -15.51
N ARG A 123 17.31 -15.35 -15.79
CA ARG A 123 18.43 -16.18 -16.20
C ARG A 123 18.99 -15.78 -17.57
N SER A 124 18.15 -15.62 -18.58
CA SER A 124 18.60 -15.27 -19.94
C SER A 124 19.30 -13.91 -20.01
N ARG A 125 18.91 -12.98 -19.13
CA ARG A 125 19.52 -11.67 -18.97
C ARG A 125 20.82 -11.71 -18.15
N GLY A 126 21.18 -12.88 -17.60
CA GLY A 126 22.35 -13.05 -16.74
C GLY A 126 22.20 -12.49 -15.32
N TRP A 127 21.00 -12.05 -14.91
CA TRP A 127 20.78 -11.46 -13.59
C TRP A 127 20.86 -12.48 -12.44
N ILE A 128 20.62 -13.75 -12.75
CA ILE A 128 20.77 -14.87 -11.82
C ILE A 128 21.46 -16.05 -12.52
N SER A 129 22.16 -16.87 -11.73
CA SER A 129 22.79 -18.10 -12.23
C SER A 129 21.78 -19.23 -12.48
N GLU A 130 22.14 -20.20 -13.32
CA GLU A 130 21.36 -21.43 -13.56
C GLU A 130 20.99 -22.13 -12.25
N ARG A 131 21.94 -22.25 -11.33
CA ARG A 131 21.73 -22.85 -10.01
C ARG A 131 20.68 -22.09 -9.18
N SER A 132 20.73 -20.75 -9.23
CA SER A 132 19.76 -19.90 -8.53
C SER A 132 18.37 -20.05 -9.15
N ALA A 133 18.27 -19.99 -10.49
CA ALA A 133 17.02 -20.18 -11.23
C ALA A 133 16.37 -21.54 -10.90
N SER A 134 17.14 -22.61 -10.97
CA SER A 134 16.69 -23.96 -10.60
C SER A 134 16.20 -24.02 -9.14
N GLY A 135 16.90 -23.36 -8.22
CA GLY A 135 16.48 -23.29 -6.81
C GLY A 135 15.16 -22.55 -6.59
N TRP A 136 14.88 -21.49 -7.35
CA TRP A 136 13.60 -20.78 -7.30
C TRP A 136 12.45 -21.61 -7.84
N ILE A 137 12.67 -22.31 -8.95
CA ILE A 137 11.69 -23.27 -9.49
C ILE A 137 11.43 -24.39 -8.47
N ALA A 138 12.46 -24.96 -7.86
CA ALA A 138 12.30 -26.00 -6.85
C ALA A 138 11.47 -25.54 -5.63
N ARG A 139 11.56 -24.27 -5.22
CA ARG A 139 10.72 -23.71 -4.14
C ARG A 139 9.25 -23.63 -4.52
N LEU A 140 8.94 -23.36 -5.79
CA LEU A 140 7.55 -23.41 -6.27
C LEU A 140 7.01 -24.84 -6.18
N GLU A 141 7.85 -25.83 -6.46
CA GLU A 141 7.52 -27.25 -6.47
C GLU A 141 7.62 -27.92 -5.07
N ASP A 142 8.04 -27.18 -4.04
CA ASP A 142 8.25 -27.72 -2.69
C ASP A 142 6.93 -28.10 -2.01
N SER A 143 6.79 -29.38 -1.66
CA SER A 143 5.63 -29.92 -0.95
C SER A 143 5.58 -29.59 0.54
N ALA A 144 6.67 -29.09 1.13
CA ALA A 144 6.69 -28.63 2.51
C ALA A 144 6.00 -27.27 2.70
N THR A 145 5.77 -26.52 1.61
CA THR A 145 5.13 -25.21 1.64
C THR A 145 3.74 -25.30 0.99
N PRO A 146 2.65 -24.96 1.71
CA PRO A 146 1.30 -25.01 1.14
C PRO A 146 1.09 -23.92 0.08
N TRP A 147 0.19 -24.18 -0.88
CA TRP A 147 -0.09 -23.32 -2.02
C TRP A 147 -0.42 -21.89 -1.63
N TRP A 148 -1.25 -21.68 -0.60
CA TRP A 148 -1.65 -20.32 -0.19
C TRP A 148 -0.45 -19.46 0.24
N LYS A 149 0.61 -20.06 0.80
CA LYS A 149 1.87 -19.35 1.10
C LYS A 149 2.65 -19.03 -0.18
N LYS A 150 2.64 -19.93 -1.16
CA LYS A 150 3.27 -19.73 -2.48
C LYS A 150 2.57 -18.60 -3.23
N ASP A 151 1.24 -18.58 -3.27
CA ASP A 151 0.42 -17.51 -3.87
C ASP A 151 0.80 -16.13 -3.32
N ILE A 152 0.76 -15.97 -1.99
CA ILE A 152 1.15 -14.73 -1.32
C ILE A 152 2.59 -14.34 -1.66
N PHE A 153 3.53 -15.30 -1.63
CA PHE A 153 4.92 -15.02 -1.96
C PHE A 153 5.08 -14.50 -3.39
N ILE A 154 4.48 -15.18 -4.37
CA ILE A 154 4.59 -14.83 -5.80
C ILE A 154 3.99 -13.45 -6.06
N ARG A 155 2.84 -13.14 -5.46
CA ARG A 155 2.14 -11.88 -5.70
C ARG A 155 2.75 -10.69 -4.96
N GLU A 156 3.12 -10.88 -3.70
CA GLU A 156 3.46 -9.76 -2.81
C GLU A 156 4.96 -9.58 -2.62
N LYS A 157 5.74 -10.67 -2.61
CA LYS A 157 7.17 -10.63 -2.24
C LYS A 157 8.10 -10.77 -3.45
N PHE A 158 7.81 -11.70 -4.35
CA PHE A 158 8.66 -11.99 -5.51
C PHE A 158 8.91 -10.78 -6.43
N PRO A 159 7.95 -9.87 -6.70
CA PRO A 159 8.19 -8.71 -7.57
C PRO A 159 9.29 -7.78 -7.04
N ALA A 160 9.57 -7.78 -5.74
CA ALA A 160 10.67 -7.03 -5.17
C ALA A 160 12.04 -7.71 -5.44
N TYR A 161 12.10 -9.04 -5.42
CA TYR A 161 13.31 -9.80 -5.77
C TYR A 161 13.68 -9.61 -7.24
N GLN A 162 12.71 -9.76 -8.15
CA GLN A 162 12.93 -9.56 -9.58
C GLN A 162 13.47 -8.16 -9.89
N ARG A 163 12.85 -7.11 -9.34
CA ARG A 163 13.33 -5.73 -9.47
C ARG A 163 14.74 -5.52 -8.92
N ASN A 164 15.14 -6.25 -7.88
CA ASN A 164 16.50 -6.16 -7.34
C ASN A 164 17.51 -6.86 -8.27
N TRP A 165 17.14 -7.97 -8.90
CA TRP A 165 17.99 -8.68 -9.86
C TRP A 165 18.21 -7.85 -11.13
N GLU A 166 17.14 -7.28 -11.67
CA GLU A 166 17.19 -6.37 -12.82
C GLU A 166 18.16 -5.21 -12.56
N LYS A 167 17.97 -4.49 -11.43
CA LYS A 167 18.88 -3.40 -11.04
C LYS A 167 20.33 -3.84 -10.89
N LEU A 168 20.57 -4.99 -10.26
CA LEU A 168 21.93 -5.51 -10.09
C LEU A 168 22.57 -5.82 -11.45
N GLY A 169 21.83 -6.47 -12.35
CA GLY A 169 22.29 -6.77 -13.70
C GLY A 169 22.61 -5.52 -14.51
N GLU A 170 21.74 -4.51 -14.47
CA GLU A 170 22.02 -3.20 -15.09
C GLU A 170 23.28 -2.54 -14.52
N ASP A 171 23.51 -2.64 -13.22
CA ASP A 171 24.69 -2.05 -12.59
C ASP A 171 25.97 -2.81 -12.94
N GLU A 172 25.93 -4.15 -13.02
CA GLU A 172 27.04 -4.97 -13.50
C GLU A 172 27.38 -4.67 -14.97
N GLU A 173 26.37 -4.49 -15.82
CA GLU A 173 26.53 -4.07 -17.21
C GLU A 173 27.22 -2.70 -17.30
N LYS A 174 26.78 -1.70 -16.51
CA LYS A 174 27.43 -0.38 -16.46
C LYS A 174 28.90 -0.47 -16.02
N VAL A 175 29.22 -1.34 -15.06
CA VAL A 175 30.61 -1.57 -14.62
C VAL A 175 31.45 -2.19 -15.74
N ALA A 176 30.89 -3.14 -16.48
CA ALA A 176 31.56 -3.81 -17.60
C ALA A 176 31.82 -2.85 -18.77
N LEU A 177 30.82 -2.06 -19.17
CA LEU A 177 30.94 -1.05 -20.23
C LEU A 177 32.01 0.00 -19.88
N ALA A 178 32.02 0.49 -18.64
CA ALA A 178 33.04 1.42 -18.18
C ALA A 178 34.46 0.82 -18.22
N ALA A 179 34.60 -0.47 -17.89
CA ALA A 179 35.89 -1.17 -17.99
C ALA A 179 36.37 -1.27 -19.45
N ILE A 180 35.46 -1.62 -20.37
CA ILE A 180 35.75 -1.70 -21.81
C ILE A 180 36.20 -0.32 -22.33
N ALA A 181 35.47 0.75 -21.98
CA ALA A 181 35.81 2.11 -22.37
C ALA A 181 37.19 2.54 -21.83
N ALA A 182 37.51 2.21 -20.58
CA ALA A 182 38.80 2.51 -19.96
C ALA A 182 39.96 1.77 -20.65
N VAL A 183 39.77 0.49 -21.00
CA VAL A 183 40.78 -0.30 -21.74
C VAL A 183 40.97 0.25 -23.15
N GLY A 184 39.88 0.54 -23.88
CA GLY A 184 39.93 1.09 -25.24
C GLY A 184 40.60 2.47 -25.34
N THR A 185 40.77 3.16 -24.21
CA THR A 185 41.42 4.47 -24.13
C THR A 185 42.72 4.47 -23.33
N ASN A 186 43.27 3.29 -23.02
CA ASN A 186 44.50 3.11 -22.25
C ASN A 186 44.50 3.78 -20.85
N ARG A 187 43.35 3.75 -20.17
CA ARG A 187 43.10 4.37 -18.84
C ARG A 187 42.70 3.35 -17.77
N LYS A 188 43.15 2.11 -17.92
CA LYS A 188 42.79 1.02 -17.00
C LYS A 188 43.18 1.32 -15.54
N ASP A 189 44.36 1.89 -15.32
CA ASP A 189 44.84 2.20 -13.97
C ASP A 189 43.94 3.23 -13.26
N LEU A 190 43.48 4.26 -13.99
CA LEU A 190 42.51 5.23 -13.46
C LEU A 190 41.16 4.59 -13.15
N TYR A 191 40.72 3.62 -13.96
CA TYR A 191 39.50 2.86 -13.70
C TYR A 191 39.61 2.02 -12.44
N ASP A 192 40.72 1.31 -12.26
CA ASP A 192 40.95 0.47 -11.09
C ASP A 192 41.02 1.33 -9.82
N GLU A 193 41.68 2.50 -9.88
CA GLU A 193 41.73 3.47 -8.78
C GLU A 193 40.35 4.04 -8.43
N ALA A 194 39.60 4.54 -9.43
CA ALA A 194 38.24 5.05 -9.23
C ALA A 194 37.31 3.97 -8.66
N LYS A 195 37.41 2.74 -9.16
CA LYS A 195 36.63 1.60 -8.68
C LYS A 195 37.02 1.24 -7.24
N HIS A 196 38.31 1.28 -6.89
CA HIS A 196 38.76 1.05 -5.52
C HIS A 196 38.17 2.10 -4.56
N MET A 197 38.29 3.39 -4.89
CA MET A 197 37.72 4.48 -4.09
C MET A 197 36.19 4.34 -3.91
N LEU A 198 35.47 4.02 -4.98
CA LEU A 198 34.01 3.83 -4.92
C LEU A 198 33.61 2.61 -4.09
N ASN A 199 34.36 1.51 -4.15
CA ASN A 199 34.11 0.34 -3.28
C ASN A 199 34.39 0.66 -1.81
N GLN A 200 35.48 1.37 -1.51
CA GLN A 200 35.77 1.81 -0.14
C GLN A 200 34.66 2.73 0.38
N ALA A 201 34.18 3.64 -0.46
CA ALA A 201 33.09 4.54 -0.10
C ALA A 201 31.75 3.81 0.11
N VAL A 202 31.52 2.64 -0.50
CA VAL A 202 30.40 1.75 -0.15
C VAL A 202 30.63 1.07 1.19
N ALA A 203 31.85 0.60 1.46
CA ALA A 203 32.20 -0.02 2.75
C ALA A 203 32.08 0.97 3.93
N ASP A 204 32.35 2.25 3.69
CA ASP A 204 32.23 3.34 4.65
C ASP A 204 30.80 3.95 4.71
N ASP A 205 29.80 3.29 4.12
CA ASP A 205 28.40 3.75 4.06
C ASP A 205 28.20 5.14 3.39
N ALA A 206 29.13 5.62 2.57
CA ALA A 206 28.99 6.91 1.88
C ALA A 206 28.05 6.82 0.65
N LEU A 207 27.99 5.67 -0.03
CA LEU A 207 27.06 5.40 -1.12
C LEU A 207 26.57 3.97 -1.15
N SER A 208 25.50 3.74 -1.90
CA SER A 208 25.04 2.38 -2.18
C SER A 208 25.86 1.72 -3.27
N LYS A 209 25.99 0.39 -3.19
CA LYS A 209 26.68 -0.44 -4.18
C LYS A 209 26.17 -0.22 -5.60
N ALA A 210 24.87 0.05 -5.76
CA ALA A 210 24.22 0.31 -7.04
C ALA A 210 24.80 1.53 -7.78
N LYS A 211 25.36 2.51 -7.05
CA LYS A 211 25.90 3.73 -7.67
C LYS A 211 27.29 3.54 -8.29
N ILE A 212 28.02 2.46 -7.98
CA ILE A 212 29.38 2.24 -8.51
C ILE A 212 29.37 2.23 -10.04
N GLY A 213 28.53 1.40 -10.65
CA GLY A 213 28.44 1.29 -12.12
C GLY A 213 28.06 2.61 -12.77
N THR A 214 27.09 3.33 -12.18
CA THR A 214 26.67 4.65 -12.68
C THR A 214 27.81 5.66 -12.67
N TRP A 215 28.62 5.69 -11.60
CA TRP A 215 29.79 6.59 -11.52
C TRP A 215 30.88 6.21 -12.50
N LEU A 216 31.28 4.94 -12.53
CA LEU A 216 32.33 4.47 -13.44
C LEU A 216 31.96 4.76 -14.90
N ARG A 217 30.72 4.47 -15.27
CA ARG A 217 30.19 4.80 -16.60
C ARG A 217 30.28 6.30 -16.90
N ARG A 218 29.78 7.15 -15.99
CA ARG A 218 29.86 8.61 -16.17
C ARG A 218 31.28 9.14 -16.29
N ILE A 219 32.25 8.54 -15.61
CA ILE A 219 33.65 8.96 -15.68
C ILE A 219 34.26 8.54 -17.02
N PHE A 220 34.17 7.25 -17.38
CA PHE A 220 34.95 6.67 -18.48
C PHE A 220 34.26 6.64 -19.84
N GLU A 221 32.92 6.71 -19.88
CA GLU A 221 32.16 6.94 -21.12
C GLU A 221 31.92 8.44 -21.40
N SER A 222 32.46 9.34 -20.57
CA SER A 222 32.35 10.78 -20.86
C SER A 222 33.24 11.19 -22.04
N ASN A 223 32.77 12.20 -22.78
CA ASN A 223 33.57 12.90 -23.79
C ASN A 223 34.55 13.93 -23.16
N ALA A 224 34.80 13.84 -21.85
CA ALA A 224 35.69 14.78 -21.16
C ALA A 224 37.14 14.53 -21.58
N ASP A 225 37.93 15.61 -21.58
CA ASP A 225 39.35 15.56 -21.88
C ASP A 225 40.07 14.56 -20.94
N PRO A 226 40.97 13.69 -21.47
CA PRO A 226 41.65 12.68 -20.66
C PRO A 226 42.36 13.23 -19.43
N LYS A 227 42.97 14.43 -19.53
CA LYS A 227 43.66 15.06 -18.40
C LYS A 227 42.68 15.50 -17.32
N LYS A 228 41.48 15.97 -17.71
CA LYS A 228 40.41 16.31 -16.75
C LYS A 228 39.89 15.07 -16.01
N ILE A 229 39.83 13.92 -16.69
CA ILE A 229 39.43 12.65 -16.06
C ILE A 229 40.51 12.20 -15.07
N GLU A 230 41.79 12.27 -15.45
CA GLU A 230 42.90 12.00 -14.55
C GLU A 230 42.87 12.93 -13.33
N GLU A 231 42.73 14.24 -13.54
CA GLU A 231 42.63 15.22 -12.47
C GLU A 231 41.46 14.90 -11.53
N PHE A 232 40.28 14.62 -12.08
CA PHE A 232 39.08 14.27 -11.32
C PHE A 232 39.27 13.03 -10.44
N VAL A 233 39.87 11.96 -10.98
CA VAL A 233 40.10 10.70 -10.24
C VAL A 233 41.21 10.89 -9.21
N MET A 234 42.31 11.54 -9.57
CA MET A 234 43.51 11.69 -8.73
C MET A 234 43.42 12.83 -7.71
N GLY A 235 42.24 13.40 -7.47
CA GLY A 235 42.07 14.41 -6.41
C GLY A 235 42.47 15.83 -6.80
N LYS A 236 42.63 16.13 -8.09
CA LYS A 236 43.03 17.46 -8.60
C LYS A 236 41.81 18.21 -9.16
N GLY A 237 41.80 19.54 -9.02
CA GLY A 237 40.71 20.42 -9.49
C GLY A 237 39.68 20.79 -8.42
N THR A 238 38.58 21.44 -8.84
CA THR A 238 37.64 22.11 -7.92
C THR A 238 36.74 21.13 -7.16
N MET A 239 36.32 20.02 -7.77
CA MET A 239 35.41 19.02 -7.19
C MET A 239 35.79 17.60 -7.63
N PRO A 240 36.96 17.07 -7.20
CA PRO A 240 37.41 15.75 -7.59
C PRO A 240 36.64 14.63 -6.86
N LEU A 241 36.78 13.39 -7.34
CA LEU A 241 36.09 12.22 -6.82
C LEU A 241 36.25 12.03 -5.29
N PRO A 242 37.46 12.15 -4.69
CA PRO A 242 37.62 12.03 -3.24
C PRO A 242 36.80 13.07 -2.45
N THR A 243 36.75 14.32 -2.94
CA THR A 243 35.99 15.40 -2.31
C THR A 243 34.49 15.13 -2.35
N LEU A 244 33.98 14.60 -3.47
CA LEU A 244 32.59 14.21 -3.62
C LEU A 244 32.23 13.05 -2.67
N ILE A 245 33.08 12.03 -2.61
CA ILE A 245 32.93 10.90 -1.68
C ILE A 245 32.89 11.40 -0.22
N TRP A 246 33.78 12.33 0.15
CA TRP A 246 33.80 12.90 1.49
C TRP A 246 32.50 13.65 1.83
N GLN A 247 31.95 14.44 0.90
CA GLN A 247 30.66 15.11 1.08
C GLN A 247 29.53 14.10 1.28
N TRP A 248 29.54 13.01 0.51
CA TRP A 248 28.54 11.94 0.61
C TRP A 248 28.63 11.20 1.95
N ARG A 249 29.85 10.94 2.43
CA ARG A 249 30.11 10.39 3.76
C ARG A 249 29.59 11.32 4.85
N LYS A 250 29.85 12.62 4.75
CA LYS A 250 29.34 13.61 5.70
C LYS A 250 27.81 13.59 5.76
N ALA A 251 27.13 13.54 4.61
CA ALA A 251 25.67 13.42 4.56
C ALA A 251 25.17 12.12 5.20
N SER A 252 25.87 10.99 5.02
CA SER A 252 25.53 9.74 5.71
C SER A 252 25.69 9.84 7.22
N LEU A 253 26.76 10.47 7.71
CA LEU A 253 26.96 10.66 9.14
C LEU A 253 25.88 11.55 9.77
N GLU A 254 25.42 12.59 9.05
CA GLU A 254 24.29 13.40 9.50
C GLU A 254 22.97 12.61 9.53
N PHE A 255 22.77 11.68 8.59
CA PHE A 255 21.64 10.76 8.61
C PHE A 255 21.69 9.83 9.83
N ASP A 256 22.86 9.26 10.15
CA ASP A 256 23.03 8.38 11.31
C ASP A 256 22.73 9.12 12.62
N LYS A 257 23.17 10.39 12.74
CA LYS A 257 22.83 11.26 13.89
C LYS A 257 21.33 11.50 13.99
N LEU A 258 20.66 11.75 12.87
CA LEU A 258 19.22 11.96 12.81
C LEU A 258 18.45 10.68 13.20
N GLU A 259 18.87 9.51 12.73
CA GLU A 259 18.28 8.21 13.10
C GLU A 259 18.41 7.94 14.61
N ALA A 260 19.59 8.21 15.18
CA ALA A 260 19.83 8.08 16.61
C ALA A 260 18.92 9.03 17.44
N ARG A 261 18.75 10.28 16.98
CA ARG A 261 17.83 11.24 17.61
C ARG A 261 16.38 10.78 17.54
N ILE A 262 15.91 10.32 16.38
CA ILE A 262 14.54 9.80 16.23
C ILE A 262 14.29 8.59 17.13
N THR A 263 15.28 7.72 17.28
CA THR A 263 15.19 6.56 18.18
C THR A 263 15.08 6.99 19.64
N LYS A 264 15.77 8.08 20.03
CA LYS A 264 15.80 8.60 21.39
C LYS A 264 14.60 9.50 21.74
N GLU A 265 14.25 10.43 20.86
CA GLU A 265 13.26 11.50 21.06
C GLU A 265 11.86 11.11 20.55
N GLY A 266 11.77 10.05 19.73
CA GLY A 266 10.55 9.65 19.04
C GLY A 266 10.43 10.27 17.65
N LYS A 267 9.52 9.72 16.84
CA LYS A 267 9.23 10.21 15.48
C LYS A 267 8.23 11.37 15.55
N PRO A 268 8.51 12.52 14.89
CA PRO A 268 7.51 13.56 14.70
C PRO A 268 6.25 13.02 14.04
N PRO A 269 5.05 13.49 14.42
CA PRO A 269 3.81 13.04 13.80
C PRO A 269 3.81 13.29 12.27
N SER A 270 3.26 12.34 11.53
CA SER A 270 3.20 12.34 10.06
C SER A 270 4.56 12.38 9.35
N PHE A 271 5.69 12.14 10.04
CA PHE A 271 7.00 12.01 9.39
C PHE A 271 7.33 10.54 9.14
N THR A 272 7.44 10.15 7.87
CA THR A 272 7.88 8.81 7.50
C THR A 272 9.41 8.79 7.41
N PHE A 273 10.05 8.26 8.45
CA PHE A 273 11.51 8.13 8.44
C PHE A 273 11.95 7.07 7.42
N MET A 274 12.90 7.44 6.56
CA MET A 274 13.42 6.59 5.51
C MET A 274 14.49 5.64 6.06
N THR A 275 14.73 4.52 5.39
CA THR A 275 15.83 3.63 5.75
C THR A 275 17.16 4.13 5.22
N LYS A 276 18.27 3.87 5.93
CA LYS A 276 19.62 4.22 5.49
C LYS A 276 19.92 3.72 4.08
N LYS A 277 19.55 2.48 3.76
CA LYS A 277 19.70 1.91 2.41
C LYS A 277 19.09 2.80 1.33
N ARG A 278 17.83 3.24 1.51
CA ARG A 278 17.13 4.08 0.54
C ARG A 278 17.73 5.48 0.48
N PHE A 279 18.17 6.03 1.62
CA PHE A 279 18.89 7.30 1.67
C PHE A 279 20.19 7.26 0.85
N LEU A 280 20.97 6.17 0.96
CA LEU A 280 22.20 5.99 0.20
C LEU A 280 21.97 5.79 -1.31
N ASP A 281 20.79 5.32 -1.71
CA ASP A 281 20.41 5.22 -3.12
C ASP A 281 20.06 6.57 -3.77
N MET A 282 19.77 7.61 -2.99
CA MET A 282 19.38 8.93 -3.51
C MET A 282 20.55 9.72 -4.10
N HIS A 283 20.28 10.64 -5.03
CA HIS A 283 21.22 11.67 -5.44
C HIS A 283 21.55 12.63 -4.28
N TYR A 284 22.73 13.25 -4.33
CA TYR A 284 23.25 14.08 -3.25
C TYR A 284 22.32 15.22 -2.86
N GLU A 285 21.81 15.97 -3.83
CA GLU A 285 20.86 17.07 -3.59
C GLU A 285 19.60 16.58 -2.87
N SER A 286 19.08 15.41 -3.27
CA SER A 286 17.92 14.79 -2.64
C SER A 286 18.23 14.37 -1.20
N ARG A 287 19.44 13.89 -0.90
CA ARG A 287 19.88 13.57 0.46
C ARG A 287 19.91 14.83 1.33
N MET A 288 20.49 15.91 0.82
CA MET A 288 20.57 17.18 1.54
C MET A 288 19.18 17.78 1.80
N ALA A 289 18.29 17.75 0.80
CA ALA A 289 16.91 18.20 0.95
C ALA A 289 16.14 17.36 1.98
N TYR A 290 16.36 16.04 2.02
CA TYR A 290 15.78 15.16 3.03
C TYR A 290 16.28 15.50 4.44
N LEU A 291 17.60 15.61 4.63
CA LEU A 291 18.19 15.94 5.93
C LEU A 291 17.70 17.28 6.46
N GLN A 292 17.63 18.30 5.60
CA GLN A 292 17.15 19.61 5.98
C GLN A 292 15.68 19.58 6.42
N GLU A 293 14.80 18.93 5.65
CA GLU A 293 13.39 18.84 6.00
C GLU A 293 13.17 18.02 7.28
N ALA A 294 13.92 16.92 7.43
CA ALA A 294 13.87 16.11 8.64
C ALA A 294 14.30 16.91 9.88
N GLU A 295 15.36 17.72 9.77
CA GLU A 295 15.83 18.57 10.86
C GLU A 295 14.78 19.63 11.25
N TYR A 296 14.09 20.24 10.28
CA TYR A 296 12.97 21.14 10.58
C TYR A 296 11.84 20.44 11.33
N ARG A 297 11.49 19.21 10.91
CA ARG A 297 10.44 18.42 11.55
C ARG A 297 10.82 17.98 12.96
N MET A 298 12.08 17.63 13.21
CA MET A 298 12.57 17.28 14.55
C MET A 298 12.53 18.48 15.51
N LYS A 299 12.75 19.70 15.02
CA LYS A 299 12.66 20.94 15.84
C LYS A 299 11.23 21.36 16.13
N ASP A 300 10.27 20.87 15.34
CA ASP A 300 8.86 21.23 15.37
C ASP A 300 8.10 20.39 16.42
N THR A 301 8.49 20.52 17.69
CA THR A 301 7.94 19.72 18.81
C THR A 301 6.52 20.10 19.22
N GLN A 302 6.08 21.33 18.92
CA GLN A 302 4.73 21.81 19.20
C GLN A 302 3.95 22.03 17.90
N LEU A 303 3.18 21.02 17.48
CA LEU A 303 2.41 21.08 16.24
C LEU A 303 1.39 22.23 16.21
N ALA A 304 0.81 22.58 17.36
CA ALA A 304 -0.12 23.71 17.50
C ALA A 304 0.51 25.07 17.11
N ALA A 305 1.83 25.19 17.20
CA ALA A 305 2.56 26.41 16.83
C ALA A 305 2.94 26.45 15.34
N ILE A 306 2.58 25.43 14.57
CA ILE A 306 2.88 25.34 13.13
C ILE A 306 1.62 25.73 12.37
N HIS A 307 1.78 26.59 11.38
CA HIS A 307 0.66 27.01 10.54
C HIS A 307 -0.03 25.77 9.90
N PRO A 308 -1.36 25.61 10.01
CA PRO A 308 -2.07 24.39 9.60
C PRO A 308 -1.82 23.97 8.15
N LEU A 309 -1.70 24.93 7.22
CA LEU A 309 -1.37 24.62 5.81
C LEU A 309 0.01 23.99 5.64
N LEU A 310 1.01 24.33 6.46
CA LEU A 310 2.34 23.70 6.36
C LEU A 310 2.27 22.24 6.78
N LEU A 311 1.44 21.92 7.79
CA LEU A 311 1.18 20.53 8.17
C LEU A 311 0.46 19.79 7.03
N ASP A 312 -0.55 20.40 6.43
CA ASP A 312 -1.26 19.82 5.28
C ASP A 312 -0.28 19.56 4.12
N ILE A 313 0.61 20.50 3.77
CA ILE A 313 1.65 20.32 2.75
C ILE A 313 2.56 19.13 3.08
N ARG A 314 3.04 19.03 4.34
CA ARG A 314 3.89 17.90 4.78
C ARG A 314 3.19 16.57 4.54
N ARG A 315 1.93 16.44 4.96
CA ARG A 315 1.13 15.22 4.76
C ARG A 315 1.02 14.88 3.28
N GLU A 316 0.73 15.84 2.41
CA GLU A 316 0.60 15.58 0.96
C GLU A 316 1.93 15.11 0.35
N ILE A 317 3.06 15.68 0.79
CA ILE A 317 4.40 15.22 0.40
C ILE A 317 4.66 13.78 0.87
N ASP A 318 4.33 13.45 2.13
CA ASP A 318 4.52 12.11 2.69
C ASP A 318 3.60 11.06 2.03
N ALA A 319 2.39 11.48 1.65
CA ALA A 319 1.45 10.69 0.84
C ALA A 319 1.86 10.57 -0.63
N LYS A 320 2.90 11.30 -1.05
CA LYS A 320 3.38 11.44 -2.44
C LYS A 320 2.34 12.01 -3.40
N ASP A 321 1.39 12.79 -2.89
CA ASP A 321 0.43 13.54 -3.70
C ASP A 321 1.03 14.90 -4.07
N TRP A 322 1.91 14.87 -5.07
CA TRP A 322 2.65 16.06 -5.53
C TRP A 322 1.73 17.19 -5.99
N GLY A 323 0.62 16.86 -6.67
CA GLY A 323 -0.33 17.86 -7.16
C GLY A 323 -1.06 18.58 -6.02
N SER A 324 -1.44 17.83 -4.98
CA SER A 324 -2.02 18.44 -3.77
C SER A 324 -1.02 19.26 -2.98
N ALA A 325 0.23 18.79 -2.83
CA ALA A 325 1.28 19.55 -2.18
C ALA A 325 1.54 20.89 -2.91
N GLU A 326 1.70 20.86 -4.22
CA GLU A 326 1.95 22.05 -5.06
C GLU A 326 0.81 23.07 -4.97
N TYR A 327 -0.44 22.62 -5.09
CA TYR A 327 -1.62 23.48 -4.89
C TYR A 327 -1.62 24.18 -3.52
N LEU A 328 -1.33 23.44 -2.45
CA LEU A 328 -1.27 24.01 -1.11
C LEU A 328 -0.09 24.95 -0.92
N MET A 329 1.07 24.70 -1.55
CA MET A 329 2.21 25.62 -1.53
C MET A 329 1.87 26.96 -2.20
N ILE A 330 1.16 26.94 -3.34
CA ILE A 330 0.68 28.16 -4.01
C ILE A 330 -0.22 28.97 -3.06
N ARG A 331 -1.18 28.31 -2.40
CA ARG A 331 -2.05 28.94 -1.40
C ARG A 331 -1.26 29.50 -0.21
N ALA A 332 -0.28 28.77 0.28
CA ALA A 332 0.55 29.19 1.40
C ALA A 332 1.36 30.46 1.08
N ARG A 333 1.88 30.59 -0.14
CA ARG A 333 2.59 31.82 -0.59
C ARG A 333 1.70 33.06 -0.59
N ALA A 334 0.42 32.89 -0.89
CA ALA A 334 -0.54 34.00 -0.93
C ALA A 334 -0.91 34.55 0.47
N LEU A 335 -0.59 33.83 1.55
CA LEU A 335 -1.08 34.15 2.91
C LEU A 335 -0.17 35.07 3.75
N GLY A 336 0.87 35.67 3.17
CA GLY A 336 1.75 36.58 3.91
C GLY A 336 2.40 35.93 5.14
N LEU A 337 2.93 34.72 4.97
CA LEU A 337 3.53 33.92 6.06
C LEU A 337 4.70 34.63 6.75
N SER A 338 4.93 34.28 8.02
CA SER A 338 6.11 34.74 8.78
C SER A 338 7.43 34.32 8.11
N PRO A 339 8.56 35.04 8.31
CA PRO A 339 9.86 34.64 7.72
C PRO A 339 10.28 33.21 8.09
N LYS A 340 9.95 32.76 9.31
CA LYS A 340 10.22 31.39 9.78
C LYS A 340 9.40 30.37 8.97
N ASP A 341 8.12 30.66 8.72
CA ASP A 341 7.23 29.77 7.97
C ASP A 341 7.54 29.78 6.46
N GLN A 342 7.99 30.91 5.91
CA GLN A 342 8.51 31.00 4.54
C GLN A 342 9.74 30.12 4.36
N ALA A 343 10.68 30.11 5.31
CA ALA A 343 11.85 29.23 5.27
C ALA A 343 11.46 27.74 5.33
N LYS A 344 10.46 27.39 6.14
CA LYS A 344 9.89 26.03 6.17
C LYS A 344 9.25 25.65 4.84
N LEU A 345 8.46 26.56 4.25
CA LEU A 345 7.84 26.35 2.95
C LEU A 345 8.88 26.08 1.85
N ALA A 346 9.97 26.86 1.83
CA ALA A 346 11.08 26.67 0.89
C ALA A 346 11.86 25.36 1.12
N SER A 347 11.93 24.86 2.36
CA SER A 347 12.48 23.52 2.66
C SER A 347 11.60 22.43 2.08
N MET A 348 10.28 22.50 2.33
CA MET A 348 9.31 21.52 1.84
C MET A 348 9.26 21.46 0.32
N GLU A 349 9.33 22.61 -0.37
CA GLU A 349 9.39 22.67 -1.83
C GLU A 349 10.64 22.01 -2.40
N ARG A 350 11.83 22.33 -1.84
CA ARG A 350 13.09 21.69 -2.26
C ARG A 350 13.04 20.18 -2.04
N HIS A 351 12.52 19.75 -0.89
CA HIS A 351 12.35 18.34 -0.60
C HIS A 351 11.39 17.65 -1.57
N MET A 352 10.22 18.25 -1.84
CA MET A 352 9.24 17.75 -2.80
C MET A 352 9.82 17.59 -4.20
N ASN A 353 10.47 18.63 -4.73
CA ASN A 353 11.03 18.64 -6.08
C ASN A 353 12.14 17.59 -6.24
N ALA A 354 12.98 17.43 -5.22
CA ALA A 354 14.01 16.41 -5.22
C ALA A 354 13.40 14.98 -5.21
N GLN A 355 12.41 14.74 -4.34
CA GLN A 355 11.75 13.42 -4.27
C GLN A 355 10.96 13.07 -5.53
N ARG A 356 10.29 14.05 -6.15
CA ARG A 356 9.55 13.88 -7.41
C ARG A 356 10.48 13.48 -8.55
N SER A 357 11.64 14.12 -8.64
CA SER A 357 12.67 13.83 -9.66
C SER A 357 13.24 12.42 -9.52
N GLU A 358 13.47 11.94 -8.29
CA GLU A 358 13.95 10.57 -8.01
C GLU A 358 12.95 9.48 -8.41
N GLN A 359 11.64 9.81 -8.44
CA GLN A 359 10.56 8.82 -8.61
C GLN A 359 9.91 8.89 -10.00
N GLY A 360 10.37 9.76 -10.90
CA GLY A 360 9.86 9.85 -12.28
C GLY A 360 8.37 10.24 -12.38
N GLY A 361 7.84 10.95 -11.39
CA GLY A 361 6.40 11.22 -11.27
C GLY A 361 5.86 12.14 -12.36
N LYS A 362 5.11 11.58 -13.32
CA LYS A 362 4.25 12.35 -14.22
C LYS A 362 3.02 12.83 -13.45
N SER A 363 2.73 14.13 -13.51
CA SER A 363 1.46 14.69 -13.04
C SER A 363 0.36 14.27 -14.01
N HIS A 364 -0.76 13.72 -13.49
CA HIS A 364 -1.96 13.54 -14.29
C HIS A 364 -2.63 14.91 -14.46
N GLU A 365 -2.62 15.45 -15.67
CA GLU A 365 -3.47 16.57 -16.04
C GLU A 365 -4.83 16.01 -16.47
N GLY A 366 -5.88 16.27 -15.67
CA GLY A 366 -7.24 15.88 -16.02
C GLY A 366 -7.78 16.78 -17.13
N THR A 367 -8.02 16.22 -18.32
CA THR A 367 -8.49 16.97 -19.51
C THR A 367 -9.99 16.88 -19.75
N GLY A 368 -10.75 16.14 -18.91
CA GLY A 368 -12.20 15.93 -19.04
C GLY A 368 -13.05 16.75 -18.07
N ASP A 369 -14.38 16.64 -18.18
CA ASP A 369 -15.35 17.21 -17.23
C ASP A 369 -15.10 16.67 -15.81
N PRO A 370 -14.83 17.54 -14.81
CA PRO A 370 -14.51 17.11 -13.46
C PRO A 370 -15.66 16.36 -12.78
N HIS A 371 -16.93 16.62 -13.12
CA HIS A 371 -18.08 15.92 -12.52
C HIS A 371 -18.19 14.48 -13.03
N VAL A 372 -18.02 14.27 -14.34
CA VAL A 372 -18.02 12.92 -14.94
C VAL A 372 -16.86 12.09 -14.41
N GLU A 373 -15.67 12.68 -14.32
CA GLU A 373 -14.51 12.00 -13.75
C GLU A 373 -14.74 11.65 -12.26
N LEU A 374 -15.39 12.52 -11.50
CA LEU A 374 -15.65 12.29 -10.08
C LEU A 374 -16.60 11.12 -9.84
N GLU A 375 -17.68 10.98 -10.61
CA GLU A 375 -18.58 9.82 -10.51
C GLU A 375 -17.88 8.50 -10.90
N ALA A 376 -17.04 8.53 -11.94
CA ALA A 376 -16.24 7.36 -12.34
C ALA A 376 -15.22 6.96 -11.26
N LEU A 377 -14.66 7.92 -10.51
CA LEU A 377 -13.79 7.68 -9.37
C LEU A 377 -14.56 7.17 -8.16
N LEU A 378 -15.74 7.72 -7.87
CA LEU A 378 -16.62 7.28 -6.77
C LEU A 378 -17.06 5.83 -6.97
N ALA A 379 -17.32 5.40 -8.20
CA ALA A 379 -17.65 4.01 -8.52
C ALA A 379 -16.54 3.00 -8.15
N GLN A 380 -15.28 3.44 -8.06
CA GLN A 380 -14.14 2.61 -7.64
C GLN A 380 -13.95 2.59 -6.11
N VAL A 381 -14.65 3.45 -5.37
CA VAL A 381 -14.64 3.47 -3.90
C VAL A 381 -15.63 2.42 -3.38
N PRO A 382 -15.32 1.69 -2.29
CA PRO A 382 -16.24 0.72 -1.71
C PRO A 382 -17.61 1.31 -1.39
N ALA A 383 -18.67 0.59 -1.75
CA ALA A 383 -20.05 1.06 -1.60
C ALA A 383 -20.38 1.47 -0.15
N SER A 384 -19.78 0.81 0.85
CA SER A 384 -19.99 1.11 2.27
C SER A 384 -19.55 2.52 2.69
N VAL A 385 -18.61 3.14 1.96
CA VAL A 385 -18.07 4.48 2.27
C VAL A 385 -18.40 5.53 1.21
N GLN A 386 -18.97 5.15 0.06
CA GLN A 386 -19.36 6.11 -0.98
C GLN A 386 -20.25 7.26 -0.47
N PRO A 387 -21.23 7.04 0.43
CA PRO A 387 -22.02 8.14 0.97
C PRO A 387 -21.18 9.21 1.68
N LEU A 388 -20.18 8.78 2.47
CA LEU A 388 -19.27 9.69 3.17
C LEU A 388 -18.44 10.53 2.19
N PHE A 389 -17.97 9.91 1.10
CA PHE A 389 -17.23 10.62 0.06
C PHE A 389 -18.10 11.65 -0.65
N ARG A 390 -19.32 11.29 -1.06
CA ARG A 390 -20.26 12.23 -1.71
C ARG A 390 -20.56 13.42 -0.80
N ALA A 391 -20.92 13.16 0.45
CA ALA A 391 -21.21 14.22 1.42
C ALA A 391 -20.00 15.14 1.69
N ALA A 392 -18.77 14.59 1.72
CA ALA A 392 -17.56 15.40 1.87
C ALA A 392 -17.24 16.23 0.61
N ILE A 393 -17.46 15.67 -0.58
CA ILE A 393 -17.33 16.35 -1.87
C ILE A 393 -18.30 17.53 -1.95
N ASP A 394 -19.56 17.33 -1.59
CA ASP A 394 -20.61 18.36 -1.66
C ASP A 394 -20.32 19.56 -0.76
N ARG A 395 -19.53 19.35 0.31
CA ARG A 395 -19.07 20.42 1.23
C ARG A 395 -17.74 21.06 0.82
N GLY A 396 -17.14 20.63 -0.29
CA GLY A 396 -15.98 21.25 -0.93
C GLY A 396 -14.61 20.78 -0.45
N GLU A 397 -13.57 21.38 -1.03
CA GLU A 397 -12.17 20.93 -0.97
C GLU A 397 -11.63 20.81 0.46
N SER A 398 -11.99 21.75 1.34
CA SER A 398 -11.48 21.76 2.73
C SER A 398 -11.99 20.56 3.56
N VAL A 399 -13.24 20.15 3.36
CA VAL A 399 -13.85 19.01 4.05
C VAL A 399 -13.30 17.70 3.48
N MET A 400 -13.22 17.60 2.15
CA MET A 400 -12.62 16.44 1.48
C MET A 400 -11.14 16.24 1.87
N ARG A 401 -10.37 17.32 2.02
CA ARG A 401 -8.98 17.26 2.52
C ARG A 401 -8.91 16.76 3.96
N CYS A 402 -9.84 17.17 4.81
CA CYS A 402 -9.90 16.67 6.18
C CYS A 402 -10.24 15.18 6.21
N LEU A 403 -11.22 14.71 5.43
CA LEU A 403 -11.51 13.28 5.26
C LEU A 403 -10.27 12.49 4.82
N LYS A 404 -9.55 13.00 3.81
CA LYS A 404 -8.29 12.42 3.34
C LYS A 404 -7.25 12.30 4.47
N SER A 405 -7.20 13.28 5.37
CA SER A 405 -6.27 13.27 6.51
C SER A 405 -6.57 12.13 7.48
N LEU A 406 -7.84 11.96 7.85
CA LEU A 406 -8.28 10.87 8.72
C LEU A 406 -8.03 9.50 8.10
N TRP A 407 -8.22 9.40 6.77
CA TRP A 407 -7.96 8.20 5.99
C TRP A 407 -6.45 7.87 5.90
N PHE A 408 -5.61 8.90 5.72
CA PHE A 408 -4.15 8.77 5.70
C PHE A 408 -3.60 8.28 7.04
N ASN A 409 -4.17 8.70 8.16
CA ASN A 409 -3.68 8.31 9.49
C ASN A 409 -3.73 6.80 9.72
N ARG A 410 -4.72 6.07 9.17
CA ARG A 410 -4.74 4.60 9.25
C ARG A 410 -3.54 3.97 8.55
N ASP A 411 -3.22 4.44 7.35
CA ASP A 411 -2.04 4.00 6.58
C ASP A 411 -0.74 4.31 7.33
N TRP A 412 -0.63 5.52 7.88
CA TRP A 412 0.52 5.92 8.69
C TRP A 412 0.67 5.04 9.94
N CYS A 413 -0.41 4.83 10.70
CA CYS A 413 -0.41 3.99 11.91
C CYS A 413 0.02 2.56 11.61
N ARG A 414 -0.44 1.97 10.49
CA ARG A 414 -0.02 0.61 10.10
C ARG A 414 1.43 0.53 9.68
N LYS A 415 1.90 1.47 8.86
CA LYS A 415 3.32 1.53 8.44
C LYS A 415 4.29 1.66 9.62
N HIS A 416 3.82 2.19 10.75
CA HIS A 416 4.62 2.40 11.95
C HIS A 416 4.33 1.38 13.07
N GLY A 417 3.53 0.34 12.81
CA GLY A 417 3.25 -0.76 13.75
C GLY A 417 2.25 -0.44 14.86
N HIS A 418 1.62 0.74 14.83
CA HIS A 418 0.57 1.13 15.78
C HIS A 418 -0.73 0.38 15.53
N LEU A 419 -1.02 0.03 14.27
CA LEU A 419 -2.17 -0.76 13.85
C LEU A 419 -1.73 -1.94 12.97
N ASP A 420 -2.53 -3.01 12.98
CA ASP A 420 -2.47 -4.16 12.07
C ASP A 420 -3.86 -4.80 12.02
N ASP A 421 -4.09 -5.80 11.17
CA ASP A 421 -5.44 -6.39 11.00
C ASP A 421 -6.00 -6.94 12.31
N GLN A 422 -5.14 -7.56 13.13
CA GLN A 422 -5.53 -8.14 14.40
C GLN A 422 -5.86 -7.03 15.43
N LYS A 423 -5.00 -6.01 15.54
CA LYS A 423 -5.24 -4.86 16.43
C LYS A 423 -6.48 -4.09 16.04
N GLU A 424 -6.68 -3.83 14.75
CA GLU A 424 -7.87 -3.15 14.24
C GLU A 424 -9.14 -3.95 14.57
N GLU A 425 -9.12 -5.28 14.43
CA GLU A 425 -10.25 -6.13 14.78
C GLU A 425 -10.51 -6.16 16.29
N ILE A 426 -9.47 -6.26 17.12
CA ILE A 426 -9.59 -6.18 18.59
C ILE A 426 -10.16 -4.83 19.02
N LEU A 427 -9.68 -3.73 18.43
CA LEU A 427 -10.18 -2.39 18.69
C LEU A 427 -11.64 -2.28 18.24
N ARG A 428 -11.97 -2.79 17.05
CA ARG A 428 -13.35 -2.80 16.56
C ARG A 428 -14.29 -3.51 17.55
N GLN A 429 -13.91 -4.67 18.08
CA GLN A 429 -14.72 -5.40 19.07
C GLN A 429 -14.85 -4.67 20.41
N ARG A 430 -13.85 -3.87 20.80
CA ARG A 430 -13.88 -3.10 22.07
C ARG A 430 -14.64 -1.78 21.96
N SER A 431 -14.69 -1.21 20.76
CA SER A 431 -15.16 0.15 20.50
C SER A 431 -16.60 0.41 20.95
N GLU A 432 -17.49 -0.58 20.92
CA GLU A 432 -18.88 -0.41 21.37
C GLU A 432 -18.97 -0.07 22.87
N ARG A 433 -18.16 -0.73 23.71
CA ARG A 433 -18.14 -0.49 25.16
C ARG A 433 -17.54 0.88 25.48
N ASP A 434 -16.48 1.23 24.78
CA ASP A 434 -15.77 2.49 24.96
C ASP A 434 -16.67 3.68 24.56
N THR A 435 -17.40 3.58 23.45
CA THR A 435 -18.40 4.59 23.06
C THR A 435 -19.47 4.76 24.13
N GLN A 436 -20.03 3.67 24.64
CA GLN A 436 -21.06 3.75 25.68
C GLN A 436 -20.53 4.47 26.92
N LYS A 437 -19.31 4.14 27.34
CA LYS A 437 -18.66 4.84 28.44
C LYS A 437 -18.51 6.34 28.18
N VAL A 438 -18.00 6.73 27.01
CA VAL A 438 -17.80 8.14 26.64
C VAL A 438 -19.13 8.90 26.55
N LEU A 439 -20.20 8.29 26.04
CA LEU A 439 -21.53 8.91 26.00
C LEU A 439 -22.10 9.20 27.39
N HIS A 440 -21.75 8.40 28.41
CA HIS A 440 -22.23 8.57 29.78
C HIS A 440 -21.29 9.43 30.66
N GLU A 441 -19.98 9.24 30.52
CA GLU A 441 -18.97 9.80 31.43
C GLU A 441 -18.16 10.96 30.79
N GLY A 442 -18.29 11.18 29.48
CA GLY A 442 -17.49 12.14 28.73
C GLY A 442 -16.11 11.59 28.32
N HIS A 443 -15.33 12.42 27.63
CA HIS A 443 -14.01 12.04 27.12
C HIS A 443 -12.92 12.13 28.21
N GLY A 444 -12.05 11.12 28.26
CA GLY A 444 -10.88 11.09 29.13
C GLY A 444 -9.64 11.74 28.51
N LYS A 445 -8.53 11.75 29.26
CA LYS A 445 -7.20 12.23 28.78
C LYS A 445 -6.36 11.15 28.06
N GLY A 446 -6.89 9.93 27.92
CA GLY A 446 -6.17 8.79 27.35
C GLY A 446 -6.54 8.51 25.89
N TYR A 447 -5.91 7.51 25.27
CA TYR A 447 -6.34 7.03 23.95
C TYR A 447 -7.76 6.46 23.99
N GLU A 448 -8.58 6.78 22.99
CA GLU A 448 -9.96 6.27 22.88
C GLU A 448 -10.22 5.58 21.55
N ASN A 449 -11.18 4.65 21.58
CA ASN A 449 -11.49 3.78 20.46
C ASN A 449 -13.01 3.63 20.35
N ILE A 450 -13.61 4.21 19.30
CA ILE A 450 -15.02 4.60 19.33
C ILE A 450 -15.74 4.05 18.09
N SER A 451 -16.90 3.42 18.31
CA SER A 451 -17.89 3.05 17.28
C SER A 451 -19.16 3.87 17.44
N THR A 452 -20.01 3.97 16.42
CA THR A 452 -21.16 4.87 16.50
C THR A 452 -22.43 4.22 15.99
N ARG A 453 -22.91 3.22 16.74
CA ARG A 453 -24.16 2.50 16.50
C ARG A 453 -25.43 3.29 16.87
N HIS A 454 -25.29 4.53 17.36
CA HIS A 454 -26.38 5.36 17.90
C HIS A 454 -26.60 6.69 17.13
N GLY A 455 -26.12 6.79 15.89
CA GLY A 455 -26.34 7.96 15.02
C GLY A 455 -25.60 9.25 15.41
N LYS A 456 -24.82 9.24 16.51
CA LYS A 456 -23.86 10.29 16.85
C LYS A 456 -22.51 9.68 17.23
N PRO A 457 -21.44 9.99 16.48
CA PRO A 457 -20.08 9.74 16.86
C PRO A 457 -19.73 10.48 18.14
N ALA A 458 -19.18 9.76 19.11
CA ALA A 458 -18.49 10.41 20.22
C ALA A 458 -17.12 10.87 19.69
N VAL A 459 -17.07 12.04 19.05
CA VAL A 459 -15.80 12.63 18.61
C VAL A 459 -15.27 13.55 19.68
N ARG A 460 -13.98 13.40 19.98
CA ARG A 460 -13.27 14.31 20.87
C ARG A 460 -13.44 15.78 20.43
N LYS A 461 -13.86 16.61 21.37
CA LYS A 461 -13.91 18.07 21.26
C LYS A 461 -12.54 18.64 21.58
N TYR A 462 -11.62 18.56 20.62
CA TYR A 462 -10.27 19.09 20.79
C TYR A 462 -10.23 20.60 21.10
N HIS A 463 -11.24 21.36 20.67
CA HIS A 463 -11.40 22.78 21.02
C HIS A 463 -11.68 23.00 22.51
N ASP A 464 -12.30 22.02 23.16
CA ASP A 464 -12.69 22.07 24.58
C ASP A 464 -11.61 21.44 25.49
N GLY A 465 -10.42 21.14 24.94
CA GLY A 465 -9.28 20.67 25.71
C GLY A 465 -9.10 19.15 25.77
N GLU A 466 -9.83 18.38 24.96
CA GLU A 466 -9.78 16.91 24.94
C GLU A 466 -8.59 16.38 24.11
N TRP A 467 -7.36 16.70 24.55
CA TRP A 467 -6.13 16.44 23.82
C TRP A 467 -5.64 14.99 23.94
N ALA A 468 -6.22 14.07 23.18
CA ALA A 468 -5.71 12.70 23.07
C ALA A 468 -6.07 12.03 21.73
N PRO A 469 -5.31 11.01 21.28
CA PRO A 469 -5.61 10.28 20.05
C PRO A 469 -6.90 9.46 20.14
N GLN A 470 -7.57 9.31 19.00
CA GLN A 470 -8.78 8.51 18.87
C GLN A 470 -8.81 7.68 17.57
N VAL A 471 -9.40 6.48 17.64
CA VAL A 471 -9.76 5.68 16.46
C VAL A 471 -11.28 5.68 16.30
N LEU A 472 -11.76 6.01 15.10
CA LEU A 472 -13.15 6.03 14.73
C LEU A 472 -13.45 4.86 13.79
N HIS A 473 -14.32 3.94 14.22
CA HIS A 473 -14.81 2.86 13.39
C HIS A 473 -16.06 3.30 12.64
N TYR A 474 -15.95 3.48 11.32
CA TYR A 474 -17.02 4.01 10.48
C TYR A 474 -17.96 2.94 9.92
N SER A 475 -19.25 3.21 9.99
CA SER A 475 -20.31 2.53 9.25
C SER A 475 -21.26 3.55 8.58
N THR A 476 -22.03 3.10 7.60
CA THR A 476 -22.81 4.00 6.72
C THR A 476 -23.85 4.84 7.48
N ASP A 477 -24.39 4.33 8.58
CA ASP A 477 -25.30 5.03 9.50
C ASP A 477 -24.66 6.25 10.20
N MET A 478 -23.35 6.39 10.13
CA MET A 478 -22.60 7.50 10.74
C MET A 478 -22.32 8.65 9.79
N CYS A 479 -22.78 8.55 8.53
CA CYS A 479 -22.38 9.45 7.45
C CYS A 479 -22.60 10.92 7.81
N ASP A 480 -23.84 11.32 8.09
CA ASP A 480 -24.20 12.73 8.29
C ASP A 480 -23.43 13.36 9.45
N SER A 481 -23.37 12.63 10.57
CA SER A 481 -22.71 13.09 11.77
C SER A 481 -21.19 13.18 11.62
N LEU A 482 -20.55 12.19 10.97
CA LEU A 482 -19.11 12.25 10.76
C LEU A 482 -18.74 13.36 9.78
N VAL A 483 -19.56 13.61 8.76
CA VAL A 483 -19.33 14.72 7.83
C VAL A 483 -19.43 16.07 8.56
N GLU A 484 -20.34 16.20 9.52
CA GLU A 484 -20.44 17.38 10.38
C GLU A 484 -19.19 17.56 11.26
N ASP A 485 -18.72 16.48 11.89
CA ASP A 485 -17.49 16.49 12.69
C ASP A 485 -16.26 16.83 11.84
N ILE A 486 -16.20 16.31 10.61
CA ILE A 486 -15.13 16.66 9.65
C ILE A 486 -15.22 18.13 9.26
N THR A 487 -16.43 18.64 9.06
CA THR A 487 -16.65 20.03 8.63
C THR A 487 -16.26 21.02 9.72
N THR A 488 -16.62 20.73 10.97
CA THR A 488 -16.26 21.55 12.13
C THR A 488 -14.78 21.39 12.50
N GLY A 489 -14.24 20.17 12.38
CA GLY A 489 -12.86 19.82 12.71
C GLY A 489 -11.83 20.12 11.61
N LYS A 490 -12.25 20.56 10.41
CA LYS A 490 -11.36 20.74 9.24
C LYS A 490 -10.22 21.76 9.42
N ASP A 491 -10.30 22.62 10.42
CA ASP A 491 -9.25 23.60 10.73
C ASP A 491 -8.51 23.25 12.04
N ASN A 492 -8.92 22.17 12.71
CA ASN A 492 -8.31 21.67 13.93
C ASN A 492 -7.21 20.64 13.61
N TYR A 493 -5.96 20.93 13.98
CA TYR A 493 -4.85 20.02 13.72
C TYR A 493 -4.97 18.71 14.51
N ALA A 494 -5.39 18.74 15.79
CA ALA A 494 -5.51 17.53 16.58
C ALA A 494 -6.60 16.62 16.02
N PHE A 495 -7.72 17.18 15.56
CA PHE A 495 -8.71 16.41 14.84
C PHE A 495 -8.11 15.74 13.60
N LYS A 496 -7.44 16.49 12.72
CA LYS A 496 -6.82 15.94 11.50
C LYS A 496 -5.75 14.88 11.73
N TYR A 497 -4.92 15.02 12.76
CA TYR A 497 -3.69 14.25 12.92
C TYR A 497 -3.76 13.19 14.04
N TRP A 498 -4.68 13.32 14.99
CA TRP A 498 -4.85 12.37 16.10
C TRP A 498 -6.09 11.49 15.96
N THR A 499 -6.95 11.77 14.99
CA THR A 499 -8.12 10.97 14.68
C THR A 499 -7.82 10.05 13.50
N THR A 500 -7.99 8.74 13.70
CA THR A 500 -7.80 7.74 12.65
C THR A 500 -9.14 7.13 12.25
N LEU A 501 -9.45 7.14 10.96
CA LEU A 501 -10.69 6.56 10.43
C LEU A 501 -10.46 5.12 9.95
N VAL A 502 -11.24 4.18 10.50
CA VAL A 502 -11.23 2.76 10.12
C VAL A 502 -12.62 2.36 9.62
N PRO A 503 -12.85 2.34 8.29
CA PRO A 503 -14.13 1.94 7.74
C PRO A 503 -14.41 0.45 7.91
N LYS A 504 -15.64 0.12 8.33
CA LYS A 504 -16.09 -1.26 8.49
C LYS A 504 -16.22 -1.96 7.13
N GLY A 505 -15.67 -3.17 7.03
CA GLY A 505 -15.72 -3.97 5.81
C GLY A 505 -14.78 -3.49 4.69
N VAL A 506 -13.84 -2.60 4.99
CA VAL A 506 -12.80 -2.17 4.04
C VAL A 506 -11.45 -2.68 4.50
N ASP A 507 -10.94 -3.68 3.78
CA ASP A 507 -9.59 -4.22 4.00
C ASP A 507 -8.52 -3.16 3.71
N PHE A 508 -7.31 -3.39 4.24
CA PHE A 508 -6.23 -2.41 4.13
C PHE A 508 -5.69 -2.24 2.70
N GLY A 509 -5.73 -3.30 1.88
CA GLY A 509 -5.35 -3.22 0.48
C GLY A 509 -6.27 -2.26 -0.29
N THR A 510 -7.58 -2.44 -0.12
CA THR A 510 -8.58 -1.51 -0.69
C THR A 510 -8.43 -0.10 -0.10
N HIS A 511 -8.21 0.04 1.21
CA HIS A 511 -8.01 1.33 1.87
C HIS A 511 -6.83 2.12 1.28
N THR A 512 -5.69 1.45 1.07
CA THR A 512 -4.47 2.06 0.51
C THR A 512 -4.61 2.39 -0.97
N TYR A 513 -5.32 1.55 -1.74
CA TYR A 513 -5.67 1.86 -3.13
C TYR A 513 -6.50 3.14 -3.23
N VAL A 514 -7.55 3.28 -2.42
CA VAL A 514 -8.36 4.50 -2.39
C VAL A 514 -7.51 5.72 -2.02
N LEU A 515 -6.67 5.61 -0.98
CA LEU A 515 -5.78 6.68 -0.52
C LEU A 515 -4.79 7.16 -1.58
N HIS A 516 -4.11 6.25 -2.26
CA HIS A 516 -2.98 6.59 -3.12
C HIS A 516 -3.34 6.71 -4.62
N SER A 517 -4.44 6.09 -5.06
CA SER A 517 -4.84 6.09 -6.47
C SER A 517 -6.08 6.92 -6.75
N ILE A 518 -7.04 6.95 -5.82
CA ILE A 518 -8.35 7.58 -6.04
C ILE A 518 -8.41 8.99 -5.45
N PHE A 519 -8.04 9.17 -4.18
CA PHE A 519 -8.07 10.47 -3.49
C PHE A 519 -7.35 11.60 -4.25
N PRO A 520 -6.11 11.43 -4.76
CA PRO A 520 -5.42 12.51 -5.47
C PRO A 520 -6.21 13.03 -6.68
N ARG A 521 -6.84 12.12 -7.43
CA ARG A 521 -7.66 12.46 -8.61
C ARG A 521 -8.97 13.12 -8.21
N MET A 522 -9.64 12.60 -7.17
CA MET A 522 -10.85 13.24 -6.63
C MET A 522 -10.57 14.65 -6.14
N MET A 523 -9.46 14.86 -5.42
CA MET A 523 -9.05 16.20 -4.96
C MET A 523 -8.83 17.16 -6.13
N GLN A 524 -8.26 16.70 -7.24
CA GLN A 524 -8.12 17.51 -8.45
C GLN A 524 -9.48 17.91 -9.04
N CYS A 525 -10.43 16.97 -9.14
CA CYS A 525 -11.79 17.27 -9.60
C CYS A 525 -12.49 18.28 -8.69
N VAL A 526 -12.48 18.06 -7.37
CA VAL A 526 -13.12 18.94 -6.39
C VAL A 526 -12.54 20.36 -6.45
N ARG A 527 -11.22 20.52 -6.58
CA ARG A 527 -10.59 21.84 -6.75
C ARG A 527 -11.08 22.57 -7.99
N ARG A 528 -11.15 21.88 -9.12
CA ARG A 528 -11.63 22.46 -10.39
C ARG A 528 -13.09 22.91 -10.28
N ILE A 529 -13.92 22.13 -9.60
CA ILE A 529 -15.33 22.46 -9.33
C ILE A 529 -15.41 23.70 -8.44
N ASP A 530 -14.70 23.71 -7.30
CA ASP A 530 -14.68 24.83 -6.36
C ASP A 530 -14.16 26.13 -7.01
N GLU A 531 -13.11 26.05 -7.84
CA GLU A 531 -12.56 27.19 -8.58
C GLU A 531 -13.55 27.74 -9.61
N ALA A 532 -14.28 26.86 -10.32
CA ALA A 532 -15.32 27.29 -11.26
C ALA A 532 -16.48 27.97 -10.54
N GLN A 533 -16.93 27.42 -9.41
CA GLN A 533 -17.98 28.01 -8.58
C GLN A 533 -17.54 29.34 -7.94
N GLY A 534 -16.29 29.45 -7.51
CA GLY A 534 -15.73 30.68 -6.95
C GLY A 534 -15.65 31.80 -8.00
N LYS A 535 -15.26 31.49 -9.24
CA LYS A 535 -15.27 32.44 -10.36
C LYS A 535 -16.69 32.88 -10.72
N ALA A 536 -17.66 31.97 -10.71
CA ALA A 536 -19.07 32.28 -10.99
C ALA A 536 -19.74 33.14 -9.91
N LYS A 537 -19.22 33.16 -8.67
CA LYS A 537 -19.70 34.04 -7.59
C LYS A 537 -19.03 35.43 -7.58
N ALA A 538 -17.90 35.58 -8.28
CA ALA A 538 -17.14 36.83 -8.35
C ALA A 538 -17.37 37.62 -9.64
N ALA A 539 -17.93 36.97 -10.66
CA ALA A 539 -18.50 37.59 -11.86
C ALA A 539 -19.98 37.95 -11.61
#